data_AF-A0A1A7PUR3-F1
#
_entry.id   AF-A0A1A7PUR3-F1
#
_cell.length_a   1.000
_cell.length_b   1.000
_cell.length_c   1.000
_cell.angle_alpha   90.00
_cell.angle_beta   90.00
_cell.angle_gamma   90.00
#
_symmetry.space_group_name_H-M   'P 1'
#
loop_
_entity.id
_entity.type
_entity.pdbx_description
1 polymer ?
#
loop_
_entity_poly.entity_id
_entity_poly.type
_entity_poly.pdbx_seq_one_letter_code
_entity_poly.pdbx_strand_id
1 'polypeptide(L)'
;MFTTNKWLYVIAIMTLLLVSVVYQHQLIKDLKNEIAKQSDTIATQSTTIIRLHAEAVNNQKLTLELSKQESEVRSKSDDVIKNISADDKASDAYNSAAPRNIIEFLRK
;
A
#
# COMPACT_ATOMS: atom_id res chain seq x y z
N MET A 1 -14.96 49.62 -56.60
CA MET A 1 -14.70 49.70 -55.14
C MET A 1 -15.33 48.55 -54.33
N PHE A 2 -16.26 47.75 -54.86
CA PHE A 2 -16.89 46.62 -54.12
C PHE A 2 -16.13 45.29 -54.15
N THR A 3 -15.18 45.10 -55.08
CA THR A 3 -14.40 43.86 -55.22
C THR A 3 -13.30 43.74 -54.16
N THR A 4 -12.69 44.86 -53.76
CA THR A 4 -11.62 44.90 -52.75
C THR A 4 -12.11 44.45 -51.37
N ASN A 5 -13.35 44.79 -50.99
CA ASN A 5 -13.92 44.42 -49.70
C ASN A 5 -14.20 42.91 -49.58
N LYS A 6 -14.60 42.25 -50.67
CA LYS A 6 -14.87 40.80 -50.68
C LYS A 6 -13.61 39.98 -50.41
N TRP A 7 -12.48 40.37 -51.00
CA TRP A 7 -11.19 39.71 -50.76
C TRP A 7 -10.70 39.87 -49.33
N LEU A 8 -10.94 41.02 -48.69
CA LEU A 8 -10.62 41.23 -47.27
C LEU A 8 -11.38 40.26 -46.36
N TYR A 9 -12.66 40.00 -46.61
CA TYR A 9 -13.42 39.01 -45.84
C TYR A 9 -12.90 37.59 -46.02
N VAL A 10 -12.54 37.21 -47.26
CA VAL A 10 -11.97 35.88 -47.54
C VAL A 10 -10.65 35.70 -46.80
N ILE A 11 -9.78 36.72 -46.82
CA ILE A 11 -8.50 36.71 -46.09
C ILE A 11 -8.75 36.61 -44.58
N ALA A 12 -9.69 37.38 -44.03
CA ALA A 12 -10.02 37.34 -42.61
C ALA A 12 -10.58 35.98 -42.15
N ILE A 13 -11.39 35.32 -42.97
CA ILE A 13 -11.90 33.97 -42.68
C ILE A 13 -10.77 32.94 -42.73
N MET A 14 -9.91 33.03 -43.75
CA MET A 14 -8.74 32.16 -43.89
C MET A 14 -7.78 32.29 -42.71
N THR A 15 -7.48 33.50 -42.26
CA THR A 15 -6.60 33.71 -41.11
C THR A 15 -7.22 33.17 -39.82
N LEU A 16 -8.52 33.38 -39.61
CA LEU A 16 -9.23 32.89 -38.43
C LEU A 16 -9.28 31.35 -38.40
N LEU A 17 -9.47 30.71 -39.56
CA LEU A 17 -9.39 29.25 -39.69
C LEU A 17 -7.99 28.73 -39.37
N LEU A 18 -6.93 29.35 -39.90
CA LEU A 18 -5.56 28.94 -39.63
C LEU A 18 -5.21 29.05 -38.13
N VAL A 19 -5.61 30.16 -37.49
CA VAL A 19 -5.41 30.34 -36.04
C VAL A 19 -6.16 29.27 -35.25
N SER A 20 -7.40 28.96 -35.63
CA SER A 20 -8.19 27.91 -34.96
C SER A 20 -7.55 26.54 -35.09
N VAL A 21 -7.07 26.17 -36.28
CA VAL A 21 -6.41 24.87 -36.52
C VAL A 21 -5.13 24.75 -35.71
N VAL A 22 -4.29 25.79 -35.68
CA VAL A 22 -3.05 25.79 -34.90
C VAL A 22 -3.36 25.66 -33.40
N TYR A 23 -4.35 26.39 -32.90
CA TYR A 23 -4.75 26.32 -31.50
C TYR A 23 -5.25 24.92 -31.11
N GLN A 24 -6.13 24.33 -31.93
CA GLN A 24 -6.64 22.98 -31.71
C GLN A 24 -5.51 21.94 -31.76
N HIS A 25 -4.55 22.08 -32.68
CA HIS A 25 -3.42 21.18 -32.79
C HIS A 25 -2.56 21.19 -31.50
N GLN A 26 -2.28 22.37 -30.95
CA GLN A 26 -1.51 22.48 -29.71
C GLN A 26 -2.25 21.85 -28.53
N LEU A 27 -3.55 22.09 -28.39
CA LEU A 27 -4.37 21.44 -27.36
C LEU A 27 -4.34 19.91 -27.48
N ILE A 28 -4.54 19.38 -28.68
CA ILE A 28 -4.51 17.93 -28.92
C ILE A 28 -3.13 17.34 -28.55
N LYS A 29 -2.05 18.05 -28.90
CA LYS A 29 -0.69 17.63 -28.57
C LYS A 29 -0.47 17.60 -27.06
N ASP A 30 -0.91 18.62 -26.34
CA ASP A 30 -0.78 18.69 -24.88
C ASP A 30 -1.61 17.59 -24.20
N LEU A 31 -2.85 17.38 -24.63
CA LEU A 31 -3.69 16.29 -24.13
C LEU A 31 -3.05 14.92 -24.38
N LYS A 32 -2.47 14.70 -25.56
CA LYS A 32 -1.79 13.43 -25.89
C LYS A 32 -0.56 13.20 -25.00
N ASN A 33 0.21 14.26 -24.73
CA ASN A 33 1.36 14.17 -23.82
C ASN A 33 0.92 13.85 -22.39
N GLU A 34 -0.18 14.45 -21.92
CA GLU A 34 -0.72 14.18 -20.59
C GLU A 34 -1.24 12.74 -20.47
N ILE A 35 -1.97 12.25 -21.46
CA ILE A 35 -2.43 10.85 -21.52
C ILE A 35 -1.24 9.88 -21.49
N ALA A 36 -0.16 10.18 -22.22
CA ALA A 36 1.04 9.34 -22.22
C ALA A 36 1.68 9.25 -20.82
N LYS A 37 1.81 10.39 -20.11
CA LYS A 37 2.33 10.43 -18.74
C LYS A 37 1.44 9.67 -17.77
N GLN A 38 0.12 9.83 -17.89
CA GLN A 38 -0.83 9.11 -17.05
C GLN A 38 -0.78 7.60 -17.31
N SER A 39 -0.66 7.18 -18.57
CA SER A 39 -0.51 5.76 -18.92
C SER A 39 0.74 5.14 -18.29
N ASP A 40 1.88 5.84 -18.34
CA ASP A 40 3.14 5.37 -17.73
C ASP A 40 3.05 5.30 -16.20
N THR A 41 2.39 6.29 -15.60
CA THR A 41 2.11 6.32 -14.16
C THR A 41 1.21 5.16 -13.74
N ILE A 42 0.13 4.89 -14.48
CA ILE A 42 -0.78 3.77 -14.22
C ILE A 42 -0.06 2.43 -14.35
N ALA A 43 0.81 2.27 -15.36
CA ALA A 43 1.60 1.05 -15.52
C ALA A 43 2.52 0.82 -14.31
N THR A 44 3.22 1.87 -13.87
CA THR A 44 4.13 1.83 -12.70
C THR A 44 3.37 1.58 -11.39
N GLN A 45 2.20 2.19 -11.22
CA GLN A 45 1.35 1.97 -10.05
C GLN A 45 0.79 0.55 -10.04
N SER A 46 0.37 0.03 -11.19
CA SER A 46 -0.17 -1.33 -11.31
C SER A 46 0.87 -2.39 -10.95
N THR A 47 2.11 -2.26 -11.45
CA THR A 47 3.20 -3.17 -11.09
C THR A 47 3.53 -3.10 -9.59
N THR A 48 3.48 -1.90 -9.01
CA THR A 48 3.69 -1.70 -7.58
C THR A 48 2.60 -2.37 -6.75
N ILE A 49 1.32 -2.26 -7.15
CA ILE A 49 0.20 -2.91 -6.47
C ILE A 49 0.35 -4.43 -6.49
N ILE A 50 0.72 -5.02 -7.64
CA ILE A 50 0.95 -6.46 -7.75
C ILE A 50 2.07 -6.90 -6.78
N ARG A 51 3.18 -6.14 -6.74
CA ARG A 51 4.29 -6.41 -5.83
C ARG A 51 3.85 -6.35 -4.36
N LEU A 52 3.14 -5.28 -3.97
CA LEU A 52 2.66 -5.09 -2.60
C LEU A 52 1.67 -6.20 -2.19
N HIS A 53 0.81 -6.64 -3.09
CA HIS A 53 -0.10 -7.75 -2.82
C HIS A 53 0.67 -9.06 -2.62
N ALA A 54 1.68 -9.35 -3.44
CA ALA A 54 2.52 -10.53 -3.27
C ALA A 54 3.26 -10.50 -1.92
N GLU A 55 3.78 -9.34 -1.54
CA GLU A 55 4.44 -9.11 -0.25
C GLU A 55 3.47 -9.30 0.93
N ALA A 56 2.23 -8.79 0.83
CA ALA A 56 1.20 -8.96 1.85
C ALA A 56 0.83 -10.44 2.07
N VAL A 57 0.68 -11.22 0.98
CA VAL A 57 0.41 -12.67 1.07
C VAL A 57 1.57 -13.40 1.75
N ASN A 58 2.81 -13.06 1.41
CA ASN A 58 3.98 -13.66 2.04
C ASN A 58 4.07 -13.31 3.53
N ASN A 59 3.82 -12.04 3.89
CA ASN A 59 3.80 -11.61 5.29
C ASN A 59 2.71 -12.34 6.09
N GLN A 60 1.51 -12.51 5.53
CA GLN A 60 0.45 -13.28 6.17
C GLN A 60 0.88 -14.74 6.42
N LYS A 61 1.55 -15.37 5.45
CA LYS A 61 2.09 -16.72 5.60
C LYS A 61 3.14 -16.79 6.71
N LEU A 62 4.10 -15.86 6.71
CA LEU A 62 5.13 -15.77 7.74
C LEU A 62 4.54 -15.54 9.13
N THR A 63 3.52 -14.69 9.26
CA THR A 63 2.80 -14.49 10.52
C THR A 63 2.17 -15.79 11.00
N LEU A 64 1.52 -16.55 10.12
CA LEU A 64 0.92 -17.83 10.47
C LEU A 64 1.97 -18.87 10.91
N GLU A 65 3.10 -18.93 10.20
CA GLU A 65 4.22 -19.81 10.56
C GLU A 65 4.83 -19.42 11.91
N LEU A 66 5.02 -18.13 12.18
CA LEU A 66 5.48 -17.62 13.47
C LEU A 66 4.49 -17.94 14.59
N SER A 67 3.20 -17.72 14.38
CA SER A 67 2.17 -18.06 15.37
C SER A 67 2.14 -19.57 15.66
N LYS A 68 2.34 -20.40 14.64
CA LYS A 68 2.45 -21.86 14.82
C LYS A 68 3.68 -22.21 15.66
N GLN A 69 4.85 -21.65 15.33
CA GLN A 69 6.08 -21.89 16.07
C GLN A 69 5.98 -21.40 17.53
N GLU A 70 5.37 -20.23 17.75
CA GLU A 70 5.12 -19.71 19.10
C GLU A 70 4.19 -20.63 19.88
N SER A 71 3.11 -21.13 19.25
CA SER A 71 2.20 -22.08 19.86
C SER A 71 2.89 -23.40 20.22
N GLU A 72 3.78 -23.92 19.37
CA GLU A 72 4.55 -25.13 19.67
C GLU A 72 5.52 -24.91 20.85
N VAL A 73 6.19 -23.75 20.91
CA VAL A 73 7.05 -23.38 22.04
C VAL A 73 6.24 -23.24 23.33
N ARG A 74 5.08 -22.56 23.29
CA ARG A 74 4.16 -22.44 24.43
C ARG A 74 3.67 -23.80 24.90
N SER A 75 3.22 -24.66 23.99
CA SER A 75 2.79 -26.02 24.32
C SER A 75 3.90 -26.81 25.01
N LYS A 76 5.13 -26.72 24.52
CA LYS A 76 6.29 -27.39 25.13
C LYS A 76 6.59 -26.85 26.53
N SER A 77 6.51 -25.54 26.73
CA SER A 77 6.66 -24.94 28.06
C SER A 77 5.54 -25.37 29.01
N ASP A 78 4.29 -25.40 28.55
CA ASP A 78 3.15 -25.83 29.35
C ASP A 78 3.27 -27.31 29.75
N ASP A 79 3.75 -28.17 28.86
CA ASP A 79 4.05 -29.58 29.16
C ASP A 79 5.13 -29.73 30.24
N VAL A 80 6.17 -28.89 30.21
CA VAL A 80 7.19 -28.86 31.28
C VAL A 80 6.57 -28.45 32.62
N ILE A 81 5.76 -27.39 32.65
CA ILE A 81 5.07 -26.93 33.86
C ILE A 81 4.12 -28.02 34.41
N LYS A 82 3.41 -28.72 33.53
CA LYS A 82 2.49 -29.78 33.90
C LYS A 82 3.22 -30.98 34.51
N ASN A 83 4.39 -31.32 33.96
CA ASN A 83 5.23 -32.45 34.40
C ASN A 83 6.16 -32.14 35.60
N ILE A 84 6.09 -30.94 36.18
CA ILE A 84 6.73 -30.68 37.49
C ILE A 84 6.19 -31.69 38.50
N SER A 85 7.09 -32.32 39.28
CA SER A 85 6.73 -33.37 40.23
C SER A 85 5.79 -32.83 41.33
N ALA A 86 4.99 -33.71 41.91
CA ALA A 86 4.07 -33.33 43.00
C ALA A 86 4.82 -32.81 44.24
N ASP A 87 6.01 -33.35 44.51
CA ASP A 87 6.87 -32.94 45.61
C ASP A 87 7.44 -31.53 45.40
N ASP A 88 7.84 -31.20 44.16
CA ASP A 88 8.32 -29.86 43.81
C ASP A 88 7.20 -28.80 43.85
N LYS A 89 5.95 -29.20 43.53
CA LYS A 89 4.77 -28.30 43.67
C LYS A 89 4.39 -28.06 45.14
N ALA A 90 4.75 -28.97 46.04
CA ALA A 90 4.54 -28.82 47.48
C ALA A 90 5.63 -27.98 48.18
N SER A 91 6.70 -27.62 47.46
CA SER A 91 7.78 -26.78 47.96
C SER A 91 7.32 -25.35 48.27
N ASP A 92 7.82 -24.78 49.39
CA ASP A 92 7.64 -23.37 49.76
C ASP A 92 8.10 -22.40 48.66
N ALA A 93 9.10 -22.81 47.85
CA ALA A 93 9.59 -22.01 46.74
C ALA A 93 8.57 -21.92 45.57
N TYR A 94 7.75 -22.95 45.37
CA TYR A 94 6.71 -22.97 44.32
C TYR A 94 5.44 -22.23 44.76
N ASN A 95 5.07 -22.32 46.04
CA ASN A 95 3.92 -21.61 46.63
C ASN A 95 4.25 -20.19 47.15
N SER A 96 5.50 -19.75 47.00
CA SER A 96 5.93 -18.41 47.39
C SER A 96 5.16 -17.33 46.63
N ALA A 97 4.73 -16.29 47.34
CA ALA A 97 4.01 -15.18 46.72
C ALA A 97 4.84 -14.51 45.61
N ALA A 98 4.22 -14.27 44.45
CA ALA A 98 4.89 -13.60 43.34
C ALA A 98 5.38 -12.20 43.77
N PRO A 99 6.60 -11.79 43.37
CA PRO A 99 7.14 -10.46 43.65
C PRO A 99 6.17 -9.34 43.23
N ARG A 100 6.03 -8.30 44.07
CA ARG A 100 5.04 -7.20 43.87
C ARG A 100 5.15 -6.52 42.50
N ASN A 101 6.36 -6.39 41.97
CA ASN A 101 6.62 -5.81 40.64
C ASN A 101 5.99 -6.62 39.50
N ILE A 102 5.96 -7.95 39.60
CA ILE A 102 5.33 -8.84 38.61
C ILE A 102 3.81 -8.72 38.71
N ILE A 103 3.26 -8.66 39.92
CA ILE A 103 1.81 -8.51 40.17
C ILE A 103 1.30 -7.16 39.61
N GLU A 104 2.05 -6.08 39.81
CA GLU A 104 1.69 -4.75 39.27
C GLU A 104 1.76 -4.71 37.75
N PHE A 105 2.72 -5.41 37.13
CA PHE A 105 2.84 -5.50 35.68
C PHE A 105 1.65 -6.21 35.03
N LEU A 106 1.17 -7.32 35.60
CA LEU A 106 0.06 -8.10 35.04
C LEU A 106 -1.33 -7.48 35.25
N ARG A 107 -1.46 -6.55 36.21
CA ARG A 107 -2.74 -5.90 36.52
C ARG A 107 -3.06 -4.71 35.61
N LYS A 108 -2.06 -4.22 34.86
CA LYS A 108 -2.15 -3.03 34.02
C LYS A 108 -2.38 -3.41 32.56
#